data_AF-A0A4Z0BP54-F1
#
_entry.id   AF-A0A4Z0BP54-F1
#
_cell.length_a   1.000
_cell.length_b   1.000
_cell.length_c   1.000
_cell.angle_alpha   90.00
_cell.angle_beta   90.00
_cell.angle_gamma   90.00
#
_symmetry.space_group_name_H-M   'P 1'
#
loop_
_entity.id
_entity.type
_entity.pdbx_description
1 polymer ?
#
loop_
_entity_poly.entity_id
_entity_poly.type
_entity_poly.pdbx_seq_one_letter_code
_entity_poly.pdbx_strand_id
1 'polypeptide(L)'
;MRPSHATELAAAVAAALEQLDQYRMLLEELIRSPDDQSLYRRNSDAFDAMGGLTASLPQIRVCWVEVLISRFELLDAMGRATVVDRADGRLARVYEKHLTTLESFHRLCWQYISTLIVAPQRREAPPRSMLQIAQRRVLEAERRVKHQRDLIQQLEAHDADASDAHRLLRTMEKVLEVMYFNLNVARQRSG
;
A
#
# COMPACT_ATOMS: atom_id res chain seq x y z
N MET A 1 10.88 -26.75 19.98
CA MET A 1 11.51 -25.58 19.31
C MET A 1 12.92 -25.52 19.83
N ARG A 2 13.96 -25.50 18.98
CA ARG A 2 15.31 -25.30 19.49
C ARG A 2 15.40 -23.88 20.05
N PRO A 3 16.00 -23.64 21.23
CA PRO A 3 16.10 -22.32 21.84
C PRO A 3 16.65 -21.25 20.88
N SER A 4 17.53 -21.62 19.94
CA SER A 4 18.03 -20.74 18.86
C SER A 4 16.92 -20.07 18.05
N HIS A 5 15.89 -20.84 17.66
CA HIS A 5 14.85 -20.32 16.75
C HIS A 5 13.92 -19.32 17.43
N ALA A 6 13.64 -19.50 18.74
CA ALA A 6 12.85 -18.52 19.50
C ALA A 6 13.57 -17.18 19.60
N THR A 7 14.88 -17.22 19.85
CA THR A 7 15.75 -16.04 19.93
C THR A 7 15.86 -15.34 18.58
N GLU A 8 16.03 -16.09 17.49
CA GLU A 8 16.05 -15.55 16.13
C GLU A 8 14.74 -14.83 15.78
N LEU A 9 13.59 -15.43 16.08
CA LEU A 9 12.28 -14.80 15.84
C LEU A 9 12.08 -13.56 16.71
N ALA A 10 12.48 -13.60 17.99
CA ALA A 10 12.41 -12.45 18.88
C ALA A 10 13.29 -11.29 18.39
N ALA A 11 14.51 -11.60 17.91
CA ALA A 11 15.40 -10.61 17.32
C ALA A 11 14.81 -9.99 16.04
N ALA A 12 14.20 -10.80 15.17
CA ALA A 12 13.52 -10.30 13.97
C ALA A 12 12.36 -9.37 14.31
N VAL A 13 11.57 -9.67 15.35
CA VAL A 13 10.46 -8.81 15.78
C VAL A 13 10.97 -7.52 16.41
N ALA A 14 12.05 -7.58 17.21
CA ALA A 14 12.68 -6.39 17.78
C ALA A 14 13.23 -5.46 16.68
N ALA A 15 13.91 -6.02 15.67
CA ALA A 15 14.36 -5.27 14.50
C ALA A 15 13.18 -4.66 13.72
N ALA A 16 12.07 -5.37 13.59
CA ALA A 16 10.88 -4.84 12.90
C ALA A 16 10.25 -3.67 13.67
N LEU A 17 10.28 -3.70 15.01
CA LEU A 17 9.83 -2.59 15.86
C LEU A 17 10.74 -1.35 15.71
N GLU A 18 12.05 -1.55 15.66
CA GLU A 18 13.01 -0.46 15.42
C GLU A 18 12.78 0.21 14.05
N GLN A 19 12.60 -0.59 13.00
CA GLN A 19 12.29 -0.08 11.66
C GLN A 19 10.92 0.61 11.59
N LEU A 20 9.95 0.17 12.41
CA LEU A 20 8.64 0.82 12.53
C LEU A 20 8.76 2.22 13.13
N ASP A 21 9.56 2.39 14.18
CA ASP A 21 9.77 3.69 14.81
C ASP A 21 10.47 4.66 13.86
N GLN A 22 11.50 4.18 13.15
CA GLN A 22 12.18 4.95 12.11
C GLN A 22 11.22 5.35 10.98
N TYR A 23 10.39 4.41 10.51
CA TYR A 23 9.37 4.68 9.50
C TYR A 23 8.36 5.74 9.96
N ARG A 24 7.86 5.67 11.20
CA ARG A 24 6.90 6.65 11.76
C ARG A 24 7.50 8.06 11.77
N MET A 25 8.74 8.20 12.24
CA MET A 25 9.43 9.50 12.25
C MET A 25 9.59 10.07 10.84
N LEU A 26 10.13 9.26 9.91
CA LEU A 26 10.31 9.68 8.52
C LEU A 26 8.99 10.00 7.81
N LEU A 27 7.92 9.26 8.13
CA LEU A 27 6.61 9.51 7.56
C LEU A 27 6.05 10.86 8.03
N GLU A 28 6.19 11.19 9.31
CA GLU A 28 5.76 12.47 9.85
C GLU A 28 6.52 13.64 9.19
N GLU A 29 7.83 13.51 8.99
CA GLU A 29 8.63 14.47 8.23
C GLU A 29 8.18 14.57 6.76
N LEU A 30 7.92 13.43 6.11
CA LEU A 30 7.49 13.37 4.72
C LEU A 30 6.11 14.01 4.52
N ILE A 31 5.17 13.87 5.46
CA ILE A 31 3.86 14.55 5.40
C ILE A 31 4.01 16.07 5.46
N ARG A 32 5.02 16.58 6.18
CA ARG A 32 5.33 18.02 6.22
C ARG A 32 6.05 18.50 4.96
N SER A 33 6.83 17.63 4.33
CA SER A 33 7.67 17.93 3.17
C SER A 33 7.48 16.91 2.04
N PRO A 34 6.29 16.88 1.39
CA PRO A 34 5.92 15.81 0.46
C PRO A 34 6.78 15.75 -0.82
N ASP A 35 7.43 16.85 -1.18
CA ASP A 35 8.26 16.95 -2.40
C ASP A 35 9.71 16.49 -2.17
N ASP A 36 10.10 16.14 -0.95
CA ASP A 36 11.45 15.67 -0.63
C ASP A 36 11.65 14.21 -1.06
N GLN A 37 12.23 14.02 -2.24
CA GLN A 37 12.54 12.70 -2.80
C GLN A 37 13.53 11.87 -1.96
N SER A 38 14.39 12.52 -1.17
CA SER A 38 15.35 11.84 -0.30
C SER A 38 14.63 11.26 0.91
N LEU A 39 13.74 12.04 1.52
CA LEU A 39 12.87 11.57 2.60
C LEU A 39 11.96 10.43 2.13
N TYR A 40 11.35 10.55 0.95
CA TYR A 40 10.53 9.49 0.38
C TYR A 40 11.29 8.16 0.24
N ARG A 41 12.53 8.21 -0.27
CA ARG A 41 13.39 7.03 -0.42
C ARG A 41 13.70 6.39 0.92
N ARG A 42 14.21 7.17 1.88
CA ARG A 42 14.53 6.69 3.24
C ARG A 42 13.31 6.09 3.94
N ASN A 43 12.13 6.73 3.79
CA ASN A 43 10.88 6.21 4.33
C ASN A 43 10.50 4.85 3.69
N SER A 44 10.68 4.73 2.38
CA SER A 44 10.42 3.47 1.65
C SER A 44 11.42 2.38 2.04
N ASP A 45 12.70 2.69 2.19
CA ASP A 45 13.72 1.74 2.61
C ASP A 45 13.42 1.16 4.00
N ALA A 46 13.07 2.01 4.98
CA ALA A 46 12.66 1.56 6.31
C ALA A 46 11.39 0.69 6.26
N PHE A 47 10.46 1.02 5.36
CA PHE A 47 9.25 0.24 5.16
C PHE A 47 9.53 -1.15 4.55
N ASP A 48 10.38 -1.23 3.54
CA ASP A 48 10.75 -2.48 2.89
C ASP A 48 11.57 -3.38 3.83
N ALA A 49 12.43 -2.78 4.67
CA ALA A 49 13.13 -3.50 5.73
C ALA A 49 12.17 -4.21 6.70
N MET A 50 11.10 -3.54 7.15
CA MET A 50 10.03 -4.19 7.93
C MET A 50 9.38 -5.34 7.15
N GLY A 51 9.13 -5.15 5.86
CA GLY A 51 8.56 -6.20 4.99
C GLY A 51 9.43 -7.45 4.93
N GLY A 52 10.75 -7.29 4.80
CA GLY A 52 11.71 -8.39 4.82
C GLY A 52 11.68 -9.16 6.14
N LEU A 53 11.65 -8.45 7.27
CA LEU A 53 11.63 -9.05 8.62
C LEU A 53 10.31 -9.81 8.89
N THR A 54 9.18 -9.21 8.51
CA THR A 54 7.84 -9.79 8.73
C THR A 54 7.52 -10.98 7.85
N ALA A 55 8.22 -11.17 6.73
CA ALA A 55 8.04 -12.33 5.84
C ALA A 55 8.24 -13.67 6.57
N SER A 56 9.10 -13.68 7.60
CA SER A 56 9.38 -14.86 8.44
C SER A 56 8.39 -15.05 9.61
N LEU A 57 7.45 -14.12 9.81
CA LEU A 57 6.58 -14.03 10.99
C LEU A 57 5.10 -14.25 10.61
N PRO A 58 4.64 -15.51 10.43
CA PRO A 58 3.31 -15.80 9.89
C PRO A 58 2.15 -15.25 10.73
N GLN A 59 2.30 -15.17 12.06
CA GLN A 59 1.27 -14.61 12.94
C GLN A 59 1.09 -13.10 12.77
N ILE A 60 2.14 -12.40 12.32
CA ILE A 60 2.16 -10.94 12.15
C ILE A 60 1.81 -10.55 10.70
N ARG A 61 2.00 -11.47 9.75
CA ARG A 61 1.80 -11.24 8.30
C ARG A 61 0.43 -10.66 7.94
N VAL A 62 -0.64 -11.08 8.61
CA VAL A 62 -1.99 -10.52 8.35
C VAL A 62 -2.03 -9.03 8.67
N CYS A 63 -1.44 -8.61 9.79
CA CYS A 63 -1.38 -7.20 10.17
C CYS A 63 -0.46 -6.40 9.24
N TRP A 64 0.63 -7.01 8.77
CA TRP A 64 1.50 -6.39 7.77
C TRP A 64 0.76 -6.08 6.45
N VAL A 65 -0.15 -6.95 6.00
CA VAL A 65 -0.99 -6.68 4.81
C VAL A 65 -1.87 -5.45 5.02
N GLU A 66 -2.40 -5.23 6.22
CA GLU A 66 -3.18 -4.03 6.53
C GLU A 66 -2.33 -2.77 6.52
N VAL A 67 -1.09 -2.86 7.01
CA VAL A 67 -0.09 -1.79 6.93
C VAL A 67 0.22 -1.45 5.48
N LEU A 68 0.42 -2.45 4.61
CA LEU A 68 0.63 -2.25 3.17
C LEU A 68 -0.54 -1.52 2.50
N ILE A 69 -1.78 -1.98 2.75
CA ILE A 69 -2.97 -1.37 2.16
C ILE A 69 -3.11 0.08 2.61
N SER A 70 -2.99 0.35 3.91
CA SER A 70 -3.12 1.71 4.44
C SER A 70 -1.97 2.64 3.98
N ARG A 71 -0.75 2.11 3.78
CA ARG A 71 0.34 2.88 3.18
C ARG A 71 0.04 3.25 1.73
N PHE A 72 -0.45 2.31 0.93
CA PHE A 72 -0.84 2.60 -0.45
C PHE A 72 -1.92 3.69 -0.52
N GLU A 73 -2.95 3.59 0.32
CA GLU A 73 -3.99 4.63 0.44
C GLU A 73 -3.39 5.99 0.82
N LEU A 74 -2.40 6.01 1.72
CA LEU A 74 -1.71 7.23 2.14
C LEU A 74 -0.88 7.84 1.01
N LEU A 75 -0.11 7.04 0.27
CA LEU A 75 0.69 7.51 -0.86
C LEU A 75 -0.20 8.02 -2.00
N ASP A 76 -1.32 7.37 -2.29
CA ASP A 76 -2.32 7.88 -3.25
C ASP A 76 -2.89 9.23 -2.79
N ALA A 77 -3.25 9.34 -1.51
CA ALA A 77 -3.76 10.60 -0.94
C ALA A 77 -2.70 11.72 -0.99
N MET A 78 -1.43 11.40 -0.76
CA MET A 78 -0.31 12.36 -0.90
C MET A 78 -0.11 12.79 -2.35
N GLY A 79 -0.13 11.86 -3.30
CA GLY A 79 0.07 12.16 -4.72
C GLY A 79 -1.08 12.96 -5.34
N ARG A 80 -2.30 12.83 -4.81
CA ARG A 80 -3.48 13.60 -5.24
C ARG A 80 -3.66 14.93 -4.51
N ALA A 81 -2.93 15.16 -3.42
CA ALA A 81 -3.08 16.34 -2.58
C ALA A 81 -2.68 17.64 -3.31
N THR A 82 -3.61 18.18 -4.11
CA THR A 82 -3.56 19.54 -4.62
C THR A 82 -3.83 20.55 -3.49
N VAL A 83 -3.67 21.85 -3.76
CA VAL A 83 -4.02 22.92 -2.81
C VAL A 83 -5.47 22.80 -2.33
N VAL A 84 -6.39 22.31 -3.17
CA VAL A 84 -7.82 22.15 -2.86
C VAL A 84 -8.06 20.92 -1.96
N ASP A 85 -7.38 19.80 -2.21
CA ASP A 85 -7.53 18.56 -1.42
C ASP A 85 -7.05 18.69 0.05
N ARG A 86 -6.15 19.65 0.33
CA ARG A 86 -5.73 19.97 1.70
C ARG A 86 -6.86 20.58 2.53
N ALA A 87 -7.83 21.24 1.90
CA ALA A 87 -8.97 21.83 2.59
C ALA A 87 -10.00 20.77 3.05
N ASP A 88 -10.16 19.68 2.29
CA ASP A 88 -11.13 18.63 2.59
C ASP A 88 -10.67 17.63 3.68
N GLY A 89 -9.43 17.78 4.17
CA GLY A 89 -8.87 16.96 5.25
C GLY A 89 -8.77 15.47 4.93
N ARG A 90 -8.82 15.07 3.65
CA ARG A 90 -8.70 13.67 3.23
C ARG A 90 -7.35 13.08 3.64
N LEU A 91 -6.26 13.80 3.37
CA LEU A 91 -4.90 13.35 3.74
C LEU A 91 -4.79 13.11 5.25
N ALA A 92 -5.31 14.03 6.07
CA ALA A 92 -5.29 13.89 7.52
C ALA A 92 -6.03 12.62 8.00
N ARG A 93 -7.23 12.36 7.45
CA ARG A 93 -8.01 11.15 7.78
C ARG A 93 -7.29 9.86 7.39
N VAL A 94 -6.69 9.82 6.20
CA VAL A 94 -5.94 8.64 5.75
C VAL A 94 -4.65 8.45 6.55
N TYR A 95 -3.98 9.54 6.91
CA TYR A 95 -2.81 9.50 7.78
C TYR A 95 -3.15 8.95 9.18
N GLU A 96 -4.22 9.42 9.81
CA GLU A 96 -4.68 8.94 11.12
C GLU A 96 -5.09 7.45 11.08
N LYS A 97 -5.77 7.04 10.01
CA LYS A 97 -6.06 5.62 9.75
C LYS A 97 -4.77 4.81 9.68
N HIS A 98 -3.78 5.28 8.93
CA HIS A 98 -2.50 4.59 8.81
C HIS A 98 -1.76 4.49 10.15
N LEU A 99 -1.70 5.57 10.94
CA LEU A 99 -1.12 5.55 12.29
C LEU A 99 -1.80 4.52 13.21
N THR A 100 -3.13 4.41 13.14
CA THR A 100 -3.90 3.41 13.91
C THR A 100 -3.53 1.98 13.49
N THR A 101 -3.29 1.76 12.20
CA THR A 101 -2.82 0.47 11.68
C THR A 101 -1.40 0.16 12.16
N LEU A 102 -0.47 1.13 12.13
CA LEU A 102 0.89 0.97 12.66
C LEU A 102 0.87 0.64 14.16
N GLU A 103 0.01 1.30 14.95
CA GLU A 103 -0.10 1.01 16.39
C GLU A 103 -0.67 -0.39 16.66
N SER A 104 -1.58 -0.85 15.81
CA SER A 104 -2.10 -2.22 15.89
C SER A 104 -1.02 -3.27 15.57
N PHE A 105 -0.19 -2.98 14.57
CA PHE A 105 0.99 -3.79 14.23
C PHE A 105 2.01 -3.80 15.38
N HIS A 106 2.35 -2.63 15.94
CA HIS A 106 3.24 -2.48 17.09
C HIS A 106 2.78 -3.33 18.28
N ARG A 107 1.50 -3.23 18.67
CA ARG A 107 0.92 -4.05 19.76
C ARG A 107 1.00 -5.55 19.48
N LEU A 108 0.76 -5.96 18.24
CA LEU A 108 0.81 -7.38 17.86
C LEU A 108 2.25 -7.92 17.94
N CYS A 109 3.24 -7.14 17.51
CA CYS A 109 4.66 -7.48 17.65
C CYS A 109 5.05 -7.66 19.13
N TRP A 110 4.61 -6.77 20.02
CA TRP A 110 4.85 -6.92 21.47
C TRP A 110 4.17 -8.15 22.07
N GLN A 111 2.92 -8.42 21.68
CA GLN A 111 2.24 -9.66 22.08
C GLN A 111 2.99 -10.90 21.60
N TYR A 112 3.55 -10.86 20.40
CA TYR A 112 4.33 -11.97 19.86
C TYR A 112 5.62 -12.18 20.66
N ILE A 113 6.38 -11.11 20.93
CA ILE A 113 7.58 -11.16 21.78
C ILE A 113 7.25 -11.74 23.16
N SER A 114 6.18 -11.26 23.81
CA SER A 114 5.82 -11.76 25.14
C SER A 114 5.45 -13.25 25.10
N THR A 115 4.77 -13.73 24.06
CA THR A 115 4.51 -15.17 23.90
C THR A 115 5.78 -15.99 23.66
N LEU A 116 6.76 -15.46 22.92
CA LEU A 116 8.04 -16.15 22.67
C LEU A 116 8.89 -16.25 23.93
N ILE A 117 8.92 -15.19 24.76
CA ILE A 117 9.78 -15.10 25.95
C ILE A 117 9.14 -15.80 27.16
N VAL A 118 7.83 -15.62 27.38
CA VAL A 118 7.14 -16.09 28.60
C VAL A 118 6.69 -17.55 28.49
N ALA A 119 6.48 -18.08 27.29
CA ALA A 119 5.89 -19.42 27.11
C ALA A 119 6.84 -20.57 26.67
N PRO A 120 8.14 -20.67 27.06
CA PRO A 120 8.89 -21.87 26.74
C PRO A 120 8.43 -23.12 27.50
N GLN A 121 7.56 -23.01 28.52
CA GLN A 121 7.30 -24.12 29.48
C GLN A 121 5.88 -24.72 29.48
N ARG A 122 4.89 -24.15 28.78
CA ARG A 122 3.54 -24.78 28.68
C ARG A 122 2.97 -24.63 27.27
N ARG A 123 3.27 -25.60 26.40
CA ARG A 123 2.52 -25.79 25.15
C ARG A 123 1.19 -26.47 25.48
N GLU A 124 0.27 -25.73 26.07
CA GLU A 124 -1.15 -26.08 25.94
C GLU A 124 -1.59 -25.62 24.55
N ALA A 125 -2.38 -26.46 23.86
CA ALA A 125 -2.88 -26.14 22.53
C ALA A 125 -3.61 -24.78 22.55
N PRO A 126 -3.46 -23.94 21.51
CA PRO A 126 -4.13 -22.64 21.48
C PRO A 126 -5.63 -22.85 21.72
N PRO A 127 -6.27 -22.10 22.63
CA PRO A 127 -7.68 -22.24 22.91
C PRO A 127 -8.46 -22.09 21.60
N ARG A 128 -9.45 -22.97 21.38
CA ARG A 128 -10.24 -23.04 20.13
C ARG A 128 -10.75 -21.67 19.64
N SER A 129 -10.98 -20.74 20.57
CA SER A 129 -11.36 -19.36 20.28
C SER A 129 -10.33 -18.56 19.47
N MET A 130 -9.02 -18.73 19.72
CA MET A 130 -7.99 -18.02 18.95
C MET A 130 -7.89 -18.52 17.51
N LEU A 131 -8.08 -19.83 17.30
CA LEU A 131 -8.08 -20.40 15.96
C LEU A 131 -9.27 -19.89 15.12
N GLN A 132 -10.44 -19.75 15.76
CA GLN A 132 -11.63 -19.16 15.13
C GLN A 132 -11.43 -17.68 14.79
N ILE A 133 -10.80 -16.90 15.67
CA ILE A 133 -10.48 -15.49 15.41
C ILE A 133 -9.50 -15.37 14.22
N ALA A 134 -8.46 -16.20 14.19
CA ALA A 134 -7.52 -16.22 13.08
C ALA A 134 -8.19 -16.60 11.76
N GLN A 135 -9.03 -17.64 11.75
CA GLN A 135 -9.81 -18.04 10.57
C GLN A 135 -10.73 -16.92 10.07
N ARG A 136 -11.40 -16.20 10.98
CA ARG A 136 -12.26 -15.06 10.62
C ARG A 136 -11.45 -13.95 9.94
N ARG A 137 -10.30 -13.60 10.49
CA ARG A 137 -9.41 -12.57 9.93
C ARG A 137 -8.87 -12.97 8.55
N VAL A 138 -8.53 -14.24 8.35
CA VAL A 138 -8.09 -14.75 7.04
C VAL A 138 -9.22 -14.60 6.01
N LEU A 139 -10.44 -15.01 6.35
CA LEU A 139 -11.60 -14.86 5.47
C LEU A 139 -11.91 -13.39 5.13
N GLU A 140 -11.78 -12.48 6.09
CA GLU A 140 -11.95 -11.04 5.86
C GLU A 140 -10.86 -10.47 4.94
N ALA A 141 -9.60 -10.88 5.14
CA ALA A 141 -8.49 -10.49 4.27
C ALA A 141 -8.68 -11.00 2.83
N GLU A 142 -9.13 -12.25 2.65
CA GLU A 142 -9.43 -12.81 1.33
C GLU A 142 -10.51 -12.02 0.59
N ARG A 143 -11.57 -11.59 1.29
CA ARG A 143 -12.62 -10.74 0.71
C ARG A 143 -12.08 -9.38 0.26
N ARG A 144 -11.21 -8.76 1.07
CA ARG A 144 -10.57 -7.48 0.73
C ARG A 144 -9.67 -7.61 -0.49
N VAL A 145 -8.83 -8.65 -0.56
CA VAL A 145 -7.96 -8.93 -1.71
C VAL A 145 -8.78 -9.16 -2.97
N LYS A 146 -9.88 -9.93 -2.88
CA LYS A 146 -10.78 -10.13 -4.02
C LYS A 146 -11.37 -8.80 -4.51
N HIS A 147 -11.88 -7.99 -3.59
CA HIS A 147 -12.45 -6.69 -3.93
C HIS A 147 -11.43 -5.75 -4.60
N GLN A 148 -10.19 -5.70 -4.10
CA GLN A 148 -9.12 -4.91 -4.72
C GLN A 148 -8.75 -5.42 -6.12
N ARG A 149 -8.72 -6.75 -6.33
CA ARG A 149 -8.50 -7.32 -7.68
C ARG A 149 -9.63 -6.92 -8.64
N ASP A 150 -10.87 -6.98 -8.19
CA ASP A 150 -12.03 -6.58 -9.01
C ASP A 150 -11.95 -5.08 -9.38
N LEU A 151 -11.55 -4.22 -8.44
CA LEU A 151 -11.31 -2.79 -8.72
C LEU A 151 -10.16 -2.55 -9.72
N ILE A 152 -9.06 -3.29 -9.60
CA ILE A 152 -7.94 -3.21 -10.57
C ILE A 152 -8.44 -3.59 -11.97
N GLN A 153 -9.19 -4.68 -12.10
CA GLN A 153 -9.76 -5.10 -13.39
C GLN A 153 -10.72 -4.05 -13.97
N GLN A 154 -11.53 -3.40 -13.14
CA GLN A 154 -12.41 -2.30 -13.59
C GLN A 154 -11.60 -1.09 -14.07
N LEU A 155 -10.53 -0.72 -13.37
CA LEU A 155 -9.65 0.37 -13.78
C LEU A 155 -8.91 0.06 -15.09
N GLU A 156 -8.42 -1.17 -15.25
CA GLU A 156 -7.79 -1.64 -16.50
C GLU A 156 -8.76 -1.62 -17.68
N ALA A 157 -10.03 -2.02 -17.46
CA ALA A 157 -11.06 -1.93 -18.50
C ALA A 157 -11.34 -0.47 -18.90
N HIS A 158 -11.46 0.43 -17.91
CA HIS A 158 -11.65 1.86 -18.18
C HIS A 158 -10.45 2.50 -18.90
N ASP A 159 -9.21 2.09 -18.59
CA ASP A 159 -8.02 2.59 -19.26
C ASP A 159 -7.91 2.06 -20.70
N ALA A 160 -8.31 0.81 -20.94
CA ALA A 160 -8.41 0.25 -22.28
C ALA A 160 -9.42 1.03 -23.14
N ASP A 161 -10.60 1.34 -22.58
CA ASP A 161 -11.63 2.15 -23.24
C ASP A 161 -11.13 3.59 -23.52
N ALA A 162 -10.42 4.20 -22.56
CA ALA A 162 -9.83 5.53 -22.73
C ALA A 162 -8.72 5.55 -23.80
N SER A 163 -7.89 4.50 -23.85
CA SER A 163 -6.86 4.31 -24.86
C SER A 163 -7.47 4.14 -26.26
N ASP A 164 -8.56 3.39 -26.39
CA ASP A 164 -9.28 3.23 -27.67
C ASP A 164 -9.95 4.53 -28.12
N ALA A 165 -10.54 5.30 -27.20
CA ALA A 165 -11.05 6.64 -27.51
C ALA A 165 -9.94 7.59 -28.00
N HIS A 166 -8.75 7.53 -27.38
CA HIS A 166 -7.59 8.33 -27.80
C HIS A 166 -7.06 7.92 -29.18
N ARG A 167 -7.11 6.62 -29.51
CA ARG A 167 -6.76 6.08 -30.83
C ARG A 167 -7.74 6.54 -31.91
N LEU A 168 -9.04 6.54 -31.62
CA LEU A 168 -10.07 7.05 -32.52
C LEU A 168 -9.90 8.55 -32.76
N LEU A 169 -9.64 9.34 -31.72
CA LEU A 169 -9.35 10.78 -31.84
C LEU A 169 -8.15 11.03 -32.77
N ARG A 170 -7.03 10.34 -32.57
CA ARG A 170 -5.86 10.45 -33.46
C ARG A 170 -6.13 10.02 -34.90
N THR A 171 -7.05 9.08 -35.12
CA THR A 171 -7.45 8.67 -36.46
C THR A 171 -8.29 9.75 -37.13
N MET A 172 -9.22 10.37 -36.39
CA MET A 172 -10.04 11.48 -36.88
C MET A 172 -9.18 12.71 -37.22
N GLU A 173 -8.18 13.05 -36.39
CA GLU A 173 -7.23 14.14 -36.66
C GLU A 173 -6.51 13.94 -38.01
N LYS A 174 -6.00 12.74 -38.28
CA LYS A 174 -5.33 12.42 -39.56
C LYS A 174 -6.26 12.53 -40.76
N VAL A 175 -7.51 12.11 -40.62
CA VAL A 175 -8.52 12.23 -41.70
C VAL A 175 -8.78 13.71 -42.00
N LEU A 176 -8.92 14.54 -40.97
CA LEU A 176 -9.11 15.99 -41.14
C LEU A 176 -7.89 16.63 -41.81
N GLU A 177 -6.66 16.28 -41.42
CA GLU A 177 -5.44 16.78 -42.07
C GLU A 177 -5.42 16.49 -43.58
N VAL A 178 -5.77 15.25 -43.97
CA VAL A 178 -5.85 14.86 -45.39
C VAL A 178 -6.95 15.63 -46.12
N MET A 179 -8.12 15.82 -45.49
CA MET A 179 -9.20 16.61 -46.08
C MET A 179 -8.81 18.07 -46.29
N TYR A 180 -8.19 18.70 -45.28
CA TYR A 180 -7.68 20.08 -45.37
C TYR A 180 -6.61 20.21 -46.46
N PHE A 181 -5.69 19.26 -46.55
CA PHE A 181 -4.68 19.22 -47.61
C PHE A 181 -5.32 19.17 -49.00
N ASN A 182 -6.27 18.25 -49.21
CA ASN A 182 -6.97 18.11 -50.49
C ASN A 182 -7.78 19.36 -50.88
N LEU A 183 -8.44 20.00 -49.90
CA LEU A 183 -9.15 21.27 -50.12
C LEU A 183 -8.19 22.39 -50.53
N ASN A 184 -7.03 22.50 -49.89
CA ASN A 184 -6.02 23.49 -50.24
C ASN A 184 -5.44 23.25 -51.65
N VAL A 185 -5.16 21.99 -52.01
CA VAL A 185 -4.71 21.63 -53.36
C VAL A 185 -5.77 21.95 -54.41
N ALA A 186 -7.04 21.65 -54.14
CA ALA A 186 -8.14 21.99 -55.05
C ALA A 186 -8.25 23.51 -55.26
N ARG A 187 -8.16 24.30 -54.17
CA ARG A 187 -8.21 25.76 -54.22
C ARG A 187 -7.07 26.36 -55.05
N GLN A 188 -5.86 25.80 -54.96
CA GLN A 188 -4.70 26.23 -55.76
C GLN A 188 -4.82 25.91 -57.25
N ARG A 189 -5.63 24.92 -57.62
CA ARG A 189 -5.87 24.55 -59.03
C ARG A 189 -6.99 25.33 -59.69
N SER A 190 -7.82 26.02 -58.91
CA SER A 190 -8.99 26.77 -59.38
C SER A 190 -8.78 28.29 -59.46
N GLY A 191 -7.59 28.78 -59.13
CA GLY A 191 -7.18 30.18 -59.29
C GLY A 191 -5.99 30.27 -60.23
#